data_AF-U7QBV4-F1
#
_entry.id   AF-U7QBV4-F1
#
_cell.length_a   1.000
_cell.length_b   1.000
_cell.length_c   1.000
_cell.angle_alpha   90.00
_cell.angle_beta   90.00
_cell.angle_gamma   90.00
#
_symmetry.space_group_name_H-M   'P 1'
#
loop_
_entity.id
_entity.type
_entity.pdbx_description
1 polymer ?
#
loop_
_entity_poly.entity_id
_entity_poly.type
_entity_poly.pdbx_seq_one_letter_code
_entity_poly.pdbx_strand_id
1 'polypeptide(L)' 'MTVDAAIEQTLSQMPEELKREVLNYATYLLSEYGDRKTSENSTDKKRRSGILQGMFVLPLPDDFDEPLEDFQDYMW' A
#
# COMPACT_ATOMS: atom_id res chain seq x y z
N MET A 1 24.81 -26.78 -12.83
CA MET A 1 23.91 -26.31 -13.91
C MET A 1 23.55 -24.87 -13.58
N THR A 2 23.71 -23.94 -14.51
CA THR A 2 23.26 -22.56 -14.31
C THR A 2 21.72 -22.52 -14.39
N VAL A 3 21.10 -21.64 -13.62
CA VAL A 3 19.62 -21.53 -13.58
C VAL A 3 19.09 -21.15 -14.96
N ASP A 4 19.83 -20.31 -15.70
CA ASP A 4 19.50 -19.87 -17.05
C ASP A 4 19.37 -21.04 -18.04
N ALA A 5 20.33 -21.98 -18.01
CA ALA A 5 20.31 -23.15 -18.88
C ALA A 5 19.13 -24.08 -18.61
N ALA A 6 18.69 -24.19 -17.35
CA ALA A 6 17.51 -24.99 -16.99
C ALA A 6 16.20 -24.33 -17.44
N ILE A 7 16.13 -22.98 -17.40
CA ILE A 7 14.97 -22.22 -17.87
C ILE A 7 14.80 -22.40 -19.40
N GLU A 8 15.87 -22.31 -20.18
CA GLU A 8 15.81 -22.49 -21.63
C GLU A 8 15.38 -23.90 -22.05
N GLN A 9 15.88 -24.91 -21.34
CA GLN A 9 15.54 -26.31 -21.62
C GLN A 9 14.06 -26.59 -21.32
N THR A 10 13.54 -26.05 -20.21
CA THR A 10 12.13 -26.21 -19.83
C THR A 10 11.21 -25.44 -20.77
N LEU A 11 11.56 -24.22 -21.17
CA LEU A 11 10.80 -23.45 -22.16
C LEU A 11 10.71 -24.17 -23.51
N SER A 12 11.79 -24.84 -23.93
CA SER A 12 11.81 -25.56 -25.21
C SER A 12 10.82 -26.74 -25.26
N GLN A 13 10.49 -27.34 -24.11
CA GLN A 13 9.56 -28.46 -23.99
C GLN A 13 8.09 -28.04 -23.79
N MET A 14 7.82 -26.75 -23.56
CA MET A 14 6.47 -26.25 -23.26
C MET A 14 5.66 -25.83 -24.51
N PRO A 15 4.34 -26.09 -24.50
CA PRO A 15 3.36 -25.47 -25.41
C PRO A 15 3.36 -23.93 -25.35
N GLU A 16 2.86 -23.29 -26.41
CA GLU A 16 2.87 -21.83 -26.55
C GLU A 16 2.03 -21.09 -25.49
N GLU A 17 0.93 -21.70 -25.04
CA GLU A 17 0.05 -21.15 -24.01
C GLU A 17 0.77 -20.95 -22.67
N LEU A 18 1.55 -21.95 -22.25
CA LEU A 18 2.31 -21.91 -21.00
C LEU A 18 3.49 -20.93 -21.09
N LYS A 19 4.12 -20.78 -22.27
CA LYS A 19 5.16 -19.77 -22.49
C LYS A 19 4.63 -18.36 -22.28
N ARG A 20 3.38 -18.10 -22.68
CA ARG A 20 2.73 -16.80 -22.48
C ARG A 20 2.52 -16.50 -20.98
N GLU A 21 2.12 -17.50 -20.21
CA GLU A 21 1.96 -17.34 -18.75
C GLU A 21 3.30 -17.12 -18.04
N VAL A 22 4.35 -17.85 -18.44
CA VAL A 22 5.71 -17.63 -17.93
C VAL A 22 6.21 -16.23 -18.27
N LEU A 23 5.95 -15.75 -19.49
CA LEU A 23 6.29 -14.39 -19.91
C LEU A 23 5.57 -13.34 -19.06
N ASN A 24 4.26 -13.52 -18.82
CA ASN A 24 3.49 -12.63 -17.95
C ASN A 24 4.01 -12.60 -16.52
N TYR A 25 4.42 -13.76 -15.99
CA TYR A 25 5.00 -13.82 -14.65
C TYR A 25 6.38 -13.16 -14.59
N ALA A 26 7.22 -13.36 -15.61
CA ALA A 26 8.52 -12.72 -15.70
C ALA A 26 8.40 -11.18 -15.79
N THR A 27 7.45 -10.66 -16.59
CA THR A 27 7.20 -9.22 -16.67
C THR A 27 6.66 -8.66 -15.36
N TYR A 28 5.78 -9.41 -14.67
CA TYR A 28 5.30 -9.05 -13.33
C TYR A 28 6.45 -8.96 -12.31
N LEU A 29 7.36 -9.93 -12.29
CA LEU A 29 8.52 -9.90 -11.38
C LEU A 29 9.43 -8.69 -11.67
N LEU A 30 9.64 -8.37 -12.94
CA LEU A 30 10.42 -7.20 -13.35
C LEU A 30 9.76 -5.89 -12.91
N SER A 31 8.44 -5.75 -13.03
CA SER A 31 7.73 -4.55 -12.59
C SER A 31 7.69 -4.42 -11.07
N GLU A 32 7.25 -5.47 -10.37
CA GLU A 32 7.04 -5.45 -8.92
C GLU A 32 8.35 -5.25 -8.15
N TYR A 33 9.42 -5.93 -8.57
CA TYR A 33 10.73 -5.82 -7.91
C TYR A 33 11.62 -4.71 -8.49
N GLY A 34 11.35 -4.25 -9.72
CA GLY A 34 11.97 -3.06 -10.30
C GLY A 34 11.53 -1.80 -9.57
N ASP A 35 10.24 -1.66 -9.27
CA ASP A 35 9.70 -0.51 -8.52
C ASP A 35 10.04 -0.57 -7.02
N ARG A 36 10.12 -1.78 -6.43
CA ARG A 36 10.53 -1.94 -5.01
C ARG A 36 11.94 -1.43 -4.71
N LYS A 37 12.89 -1.58 -5.65
CA LYS A 37 14.25 -1.00 -5.47
C LYS A 37 14.24 0.54 -5.45
N THR A 38 13.23 1.16 -6.04
CA THR A 38 13.05 2.62 -5.98
C THR A 38 12.28 3.05 -4.72
N SER A 39 11.40 2.18 -4.22
CA SER A 39 10.52 2.43 -3.07
C SER A 39 11.20 2.27 -1.69
N GLU A 40 12.32 1.57 -1.57
CA GLU A 40 13.10 1.50 -0.32
C GLU A 40 13.62 2.87 0.17
N ASN A 41 13.64 3.89 -0.70
CA ASN A 41 13.93 5.29 -0.31
C ASN A 41 12.68 6.11 0.06
N SER A 42 11.47 5.57 -0.13
CA SER A 42 10.28 6.20 0.44
C SER A 42 10.17 5.72 1.89
N THR A 43 10.92 6.38 2.77
CA THR A 43 10.76 6.27 4.22
C THR A 43 9.27 6.14 4.53
N ASP A 44 8.84 4.99 5.08
CA ASP A 44 7.48 4.77 5.55
C ASP A 44 7.06 6.00 6.35
N LYS A 45 6.27 6.87 5.72
CA LYS A 45 5.89 8.14 6.31
C LYS A 45 4.83 7.79 7.34
N LYS A 46 5.29 7.38 8.52
CA LYS A 46 4.44 6.99 9.65
C LYS A 46 3.44 8.11 9.83
N ARG A 47 2.16 7.82 9.58
CA ARG A 47 1.08 8.78 9.81
C ARG A 47 1.10 9.10 11.29
N ARG A 48 1.47 10.32 11.64
CA ARG A 48 1.45 10.81 13.02
C ARG A 48 0.06 11.37 13.28
N SER A 49 -0.61 10.88 14.33
CA SER A 49 -1.85 11.51 14.80
C SER A 49 -1.52 12.90 15.35
N GLY A 50 -2.45 13.85 15.22
CA GLY A 50 -2.29 15.20 15.76
C GLY A 50 -1.31 16.12 15.02
N ILE A 51 -0.90 15.80 13.78
CA ILE A 51 0.02 16.66 12.99
C ILE A 51 -0.48 18.09 12.75
N LEU A 52 -1.79 18.31 12.82
CA LEU A 52 -2.43 19.61 12.66
C LEU A 52 -2.98 20.16 13.99
N GLN A 53 -2.69 19.51 15.12
CA GLN A 53 -3.14 19.97 16.43
C GLN A 53 -2.56 21.36 16.72
N GLY A 54 -3.43 22.33 17.00
CA GLY A 54 -3.05 23.72 17.28
C GLY A 54 -2.76 24.58 16.04
N MET A 55 -2.93 24.05 14.81
CA MET A 55 -2.73 24.84 13.59
C MET A 55 -3.86 25.85 13.32
N PHE A 56 -5.05 25.60 13.85
CA PHE A 56 -6.19 26.48 13.74
C PHE A 56 -6.89 26.59 15.09
N VAL A 57 -7.25 27.82 15.46
CA VAL A 57 -8.21 28.08 16.54
C VAL A 57 -9.55 28.21 15.85
N LEU A 58 -10.39 27.18 15.98
CA LEU A 58 -11.77 27.28 15.51
C LEU A 58 -12.49 28.28 16.42
N PRO A 59 -13.26 29.24 15.87
CA PRO A 59 -14.15 30.08 16.67
C PRO A 59 -15.36 29.23 17.09
N LEU A 60 -15.11 28.25 17.96
CA LEU A 60 -16.14 27.44 18.57
C LEU A 60 -16.82 28.28 19.66
N PRO A 61 -18.13 28.13 19.84
CA PRO A 61 -18.81 28.68 20.99
C PRO A 61 -18.34 27.96 22.28
N ASP A 62 -18.43 28.64 23.41
CA ASP A 62 -17.92 28.13 24.70
C ASP A 62 -18.66 26.86 25.17
N ASP A 63 -19.83 26.57 24.60
CA ASP A 63 -20.71 25.43 24.91
C ASP A 63 -20.52 24.24 23.95
N PHE A 64 -19.54 24.26 23.05
CA PHE A 64 -19.35 23.20 22.05
C PHE A 64 -19.15 21.79 22.65
N ASP A 65 -18.49 21.70 23.80
CA ASP A 65 -18.25 20.44 24.49
C ASP A 65 -19.45 19.98 25.35
N GLU A 66 -20.52 20.78 25.43
CA GLU A 66 -21.73 20.40 26.16
C GLU A 66 -22.54 19.34 25.38
N PRO A 67 -23.12 18.34 26.07
CA PRO A 67 -23.97 17.35 25.42
C PRO A 67 -25.23 18.02 24.87
N LEU A 68 -25.58 17.72 23.62
CA LEU A 68 -26.86 18.15 23.07
C LEU A 68 -27.99 17.55 23.91
N GLU A 69 -29.09 18.28 24.03
CA GLU A 69 -30.28 17.92 24.80
C GLU A 69 -30.75 16.48 24.48
N ASP A 70 -30.80 16.12 23.20
CA ASP A 70 -31.20 14.80 22.71
C ASP A 70 -30.26 13.65 23.12
N PHE A 71 -29.01 13.96 23.53
CA PHE A 71 -27.99 12.99 23.89
C PHE A 71 -27.73 12.90 25.40
N GLN A 72 -28.37 13.74 26.22
CA GLN A 72 -28.17 13.73 27.68
C GLN A 72 -28.55 12.39 28.32
N ASP A 73 -29.62 11.76 27.83
CA ASP A 73 -30.09 10.46 28.31
C ASP A 73 -29.12 9.29 28.02
N TYR A 74 -28.14 9.48 27.13
CA TYR A 74 -27.18 8.45 26.72
C TYR A 74 -25.80 8.56 27.41
N MET A 75 -25.58 9.63 28.18
CA MET A 75 -24.30 9.89 28.86
C MET A 75 -24.23 9.34 30.30
N TRP A 76 -25.18 8.47 30.67
CA TRP A 76 -25.30 7.83 31.99
C TRP A 76 -24.64 6.44 32.04
#